data_AF-A0A925N456-F1
#
_entry.id   AF-A0A925N456-F1
#
_cell.length_a   1.000
_cell.length_b   1.000
_cell.length_c   1.000
_cell.angle_alpha   90.00
_cell.angle_beta   90.00
_cell.angle_gamma   90.00
#
_symmetry.space_group_name_H-M   'P 1'
#
loop_
_entity.id
_entity.type
_entity.pdbx_description
1 polymer ?
#
loop_
_entity_poly.entity_id
_entity_poly.type
_entity_poly.pdbx_seq_one_letter_code
_entity_poly.pdbx_strand_id
1 'polypeptide(L)'
;DRLRQASAAQLEDRSFAFELLVEDEDASLLDRSAALFDWCRGFLGGFGLAAGNQPPLSEEGSEALADLARLAAATPQEDGDDEDEEALVEIEEFVRVAALLLHGDCALGPRHRNRLN
;
A
#
# COMPACT_ATOMS: atom_id res chain seq x y z
N ASP A 1 14.68 12.98 3.26
CA ASP A 1 14.24 13.52 1.96
C ASP A 1 14.48 12.56 0.79
N ARG A 2 15.65 11.89 0.67
CA ARG A 2 15.91 10.95 -0.44
C ARG A 2 14.88 9.82 -0.61
N LEU A 3 14.53 9.13 0.48
CA LEU A 3 13.53 8.05 0.45
C LEU A 3 12.19 8.55 -0.13
N ARG A 4 11.67 9.66 0.38
CA ARG A 4 10.45 10.31 -0.13
C ARG A 4 10.53 10.59 -1.62
N GLN A 5 11.65 11.15 -2.10
CA GLN A 5 11.83 11.47 -3.52
C GLN A 5 11.84 10.20 -4.38
N ALA A 6 12.51 9.14 -3.93
CA ALA A 6 12.55 7.86 -4.62
C ALA A 6 11.15 7.23 -4.68
N SER A 7 10.44 7.14 -3.56
CA SER A 7 9.08 6.61 -3.51
C SER A 7 8.11 7.40 -4.40
N ALA A 8 8.21 8.73 -4.41
CA ALA A 8 7.38 9.56 -5.30
C ALA A 8 7.68 9.30 -6.78
N ALA A 9 8.95 9.15 -7.16
CA ALA A 9 9.33 8.81 -8.52
C ALA A 9 8.82 7.42 -8.93
N GLN A 10 8.91 6.44 -8.03
CA GLN A 10 8.42 5.07 -8.27
C GLN A 10 6.88 5.00 -8.39
N LEU A 11 6.14 5.76 -7.57
CA LEU A 11 4.68 5.85 -7.66
C LEU A 11 4.21 6.50 -8.97
N GLU A 12 5.02 7.39 -9.55
CA GLU A 12 4.74 8.03 -10.85
C GLU A 12 5.23 7.20 -12.05
N ASP A 13 5.99 6.13 -11.80
CA ASP A 13 6.61 5.31 -12.85
C ASP A 13 5.60 4.38 -13.53
N ARG A 14 5.63 4.35 -14.87
CA ARG A 14 4.67 3.58 -15.69
C ARG A 14 4.95 2.09 -15.76
N SER A 15 6.11 1.64 -15.29
CA SER A 15 6.46 0.24 -15.15
C SER A 15 6.02 -0.37 -13.82
N PHE A 16 5.32 0.40 -12.97
CA PHE A 16 4.82 -0.03 -11.67
C PHE A 16 5.95 -0.47 -10.72
N ALA A 17 7.09 0.21 -10.76
CA ALA A 17 8.31 -0.10 -10.00
C ALA A 17 8.28 0.34 -8.51
N PHE A 18 7.10 0.62 -7.96
CA PHE A 18 6.97 0.92 -6.54
C PHE A 18 7.19 -0.33 -5.71
N GLU A 19 8.02 -0.20 -4.67
CA GLU A 19 8.35 -1.25 -3.73
C GLU A 19 7.96 -0.80 -2.31
N LEU A 20 7.47 -1.76 -1.52
CA LEU A 20 7.22 -1.55 -0.11
C LEU A 20 8.55 -1.53 0.64
N LEU A 21 8.64 -0.67 1.66
CA LEU A 21 9.75 -0.70 2.60
C LEU A 21 9.32 -1.56 3.79
N VAL A 22 9.61 -2.85 3.70
CA VAL A 22 9.31 -3.89 4.70
C VAL A 22 10.59 -4.67 5.04
N GLU A 23 10.47 -5.63 5.95
CA GLU A 23 11.57 -6.53 6.30
C GLU A 23 11.93 -7.48 5.14
N ASP A 24 13.18 -7.92 5.12
CA ASP A 24 13.70 -8.85 4.09
C ASP A 24 13.18 -10.29 4.30
N GLU A 25 13.34 -11.15 3.30
CA GLU A 25 12.89 -12.56 3.31
C GLU A 25 13.57 -13.40 4.39
N ASP A 26 14.74 -12.98 4.86
CA ASP A 26 15.49 -13.62 5.96
C ASP A 26 14.83 -13.40 7.35
N ALA A 27 13.89 -12.47 7.47
CA ALA A 27 13.18 -12.20 8.72
C ALA A 27 12.06 -13.21 8.96
N SER A 28 11.65 -13.36 10.23
CA SER A 28 10.58 -14.30 10.57
C SER A 28 9.24 -13.87 9.95
N LEU A 29 8.36 -14.84 9.65
CA LEU A 29 7.00 -14.58 9.19
C LEU A 29 6.26 -13.60 10.11
N LEU A 30 6.45 -13.74 11.43
CA LEU A 30 5.87 -12.86 12.45
C LEU A 30 6.34 -11.41 12.25
N ASP A 31 7.66 -11.20 12.10
CA ASP A 31 8.25 -9.87 11.94
C ASP A 31 7.84 -9.22 10.62
N ARG A 32 7.87 -9.99 9.51
CA ARG A 32 7.46 -9.52 8.18
C ARG A 32 5.97 -9.15 8.15
N SER A 33 5.11 -10.00 8.71
CA SER A 33 3.67 -9.71 8.85
C SER A 33 3.41 -8.48 9.70
N ALA A 34 4.12 -8.34 10.83
CA ALA A 34 4.02 -7.17 11.70
C ALA A 34 4.40 -5.88 10.94
N ALA A 35 5.52 -5.91 10.23
CA ALA A 35 6.02 -4.79 9.44
C ALA A 35 5.04 -4.39 8.34
N LEU A 36 4.43 -5.35 7.64
CA LEU A 36 3.43 -5.09 6.62
C LEU A 36 2.16 -4.44 7.21
N PHE A 37 1.67 -4.93 8.35
CA PHE A 37 0.50 -4.33 9.00
C PHE A 37 0.80 -2.91 9.51
N ASP A 38 2.00 -2.67 10.04
CA ASP A 38 2.46 -1.33 10.41
C ASP A 38 2.61 -0.41 9.19
N TRP A 39 3.06 -0.95 8.05
CA TRP A 39 3.09 -0.23 6.79
C TRP A 39 1.68 0.21 6.38
N CYS A 40 0.69 -0.69 6.44
CA CYS A 40 -0.72 -0.37 6.18
C CYS A 40 -1.25 0.72 7.11
N ARG A 41 -0.94 0.66 8.41
CA ARG A 41 -1.32 1.71 9.39
C ARG A 41 -0.72 3.07 9.01
N GLY A 42 0.58 3.09 8.70
CA GLY A 42 1.29 4.31 8.29
C GLY A 42 0.72 4.89 6.99
N PHE A 43 0.47 4.04 6.00
CA PHE A 43 -0.13 4.43 4.73
C PHE A 43 -1.52 5.03 4.93
N LEU A 44 -2.42 4.36 5.66
CA LEU A 44 -3.78 4.84 5.93
C LEU A 44 -3.78 6.17 6.70
N GLY A 45 -2.90 6.31 7.69
CA GLY A 45 -2.74 7.56 8.43
C GLY A 45 -2.31 8.71 7.52
N GLY A 46 -1.30 8.49 6.68
CA GLY A 46 -0.84 9.48 5.69
C GLY A 46 -1.89 9.80 4.63
N PHE A 47 -2.56 8.76 4.11
CA PHE A 47 -3.61 8.89 3.10
C PHE A 47 -4.79 9.71 3.64
N GLY A 48 -5.28 9.43 4.85
CA GLY A 48 -6.38 10.17 5.46
C GLY A 48 -6.05 11.66 5.68
N LEU A 49 -4.81 11.97 6.06
CA LEU A 49 -4.34 13.36 6.21
C LEU A 49 -4.24 14.09 4.87
N ALA A 50 -3.84 13.39 3.80
CA ALA A 50 -3.61 13.99 2.49
C ALA A 50 -4.87 14.09 1.61
N ALA A 51 -5.71 13.05 1.62
CA ALA A 51 -6.83 12.91 0.69
C ALA A 51 -8.15 13.50 1.24
N GLY A 52 -8.25 13.70 2.56
CA GLY A 52 -9.44 14.24 3.22
C GLY A 52 -10.62 13.27 3.23
N ASN A 53 -11.81 13.78 3.56
CA ASN A 53 -12.98 12.94 3.86
C ASN A 53 -13.67 12.31 2.64
N GLN A 54 -13.44 12.83 1.43
CA GLN A 54 -14.08 12.34 0.21
C GLN A 54 -13.05 12.26 -0.93
N PRO A 55 -12.11 11.30 -0.86
CA PRO A 55 -11.14 11.09 -1.93
C PRO A 55 -11.86 10.62 -3.21
N PRO A 56 -11.36 10.98 -4.41
CA PRO A 56 -11.97 10.62 -5.68
C PRO A 56 -11.61 9.19 -6.09
N LEU A 57 -11.91 8.21 -5.24
CA LEU A 57 -11.60 6.80 -5.46
C LEU A 57 -12.58 6.15 -6.45
N SER A 58 -12.08 5.17 -7.20
CA SER A 58 -12.93 4.21 -7.90
C SER A 58 -13.63 3.28 -6.90
N GLU A 59 -14.49 2.39 -7.41
CA GLU A 59 -15.08 1.32 -6.61
C GLU A 59 -13.97 0.40 -6.08
N GLU A 60 -13.07 -0.03 -6.95
CA GLU A 60 -11.91 -0.87 -6.62
C GLU A 60 -10.95 -0.15 -5.65
N GLY A 61 -10.72 1.16 -5.83
CA GLY A 61 -9.91 1.95 -4.90
C GLY A 61 -10.55 2.02 -3.51
N SER A 62 -11.88 2.13 -3.44
CA SER A 62 -12.61 2.14 -2.17
C SER A 62 -12.54 0.79 -1.45
N GLU A 63 -12.65 -0.31 -2.19
CA GLU A 63 -12.49 -1.67 -1.67
C GLU A 63 -11.06 -1.91 -1.18
N ALA A 64 -10.06 -1.55 -1.99
CA ALA A 64 -8.66 -1.68 -1.63
C ALA A 64 -8.32 -0.90 -0.35
N LEU A 65 -8.84 0.34 -0.20
CA LEU A 65 -8.65 1.11 1.02
C LEU A 65 -9.27 0.41 2.25
N ALA A 66 -10.43 -0.21 2.08
CA ALA A 66 -11.10 -0.96 3.15
C ALA A 66 -10.31 -2.23 3.53
N ASP A 67 -9.74 -2.94 2.56
CA ASP A 67 -8.93 -4.13 2.80
C ASP A 67 -7.59 -3.78 3.46
N LEU A 68 -6.93 -2.69 3.06
CA LEU A 68 -5.78 -2.15 3.78
C LEU A 68 -6.13 -1.84 5.24
N ALA A 69 -7.34 -1.34 5.52
CA ALA A 69 -7.80 -1.10 6.89
C ALA A 69 -8.02 -2.39 7.69
N ARG A 70 -8.44 -3.48 7.05
CA ARG A 70 -8.53 -4.81 7.68
C ARG A 70 -7.13 -5.34 8.02
N LEU A 71 -6.18 -5.23 7.10
CA LEU A 71 -4.77 -5.61 7.34
C LEU A 71 -4.14 -4.76 8.46
N ALA A 72 -4.40 -3.46 8.47
CA ALA A 72 -3.95 -2.57 9.56
C ALA A 72 -4.56 -2.91 10.92
N ALA A 73 -5.70 -3.61 10.97
CA ALA A 73 -6.32 -4.10 12.20
C ALA A 73 -5.90 -5.53 12.57
N ALA A 74 -5.21 -6.24 11.67
CA ALA A 74 -4.76 -7.61 11.89
C ALA A 74 -3.61 -7.69 12.90
N THR A 75 -3.46 -8.87 13.48
CA THR A 75 -2.37 -9.22 14.41
C THR A 75 -1.58 -10.37 13.78
N PRO A 76 -0.24 -10.25 13.71
CA PRO A 76 0.60 -11.30 13.13
C PRO A 76 0.59 -12.53 14.04
N GLN A 77 0.79 -13.71 13.46
CA GLN A 77 0.74 -14.99 14.18
C GLN A 77 2.16 -15.54 14.35
N GLU A 78 2.44 -16.19 15.49
CA GLU A 78 3.78 -16.71 15.82
C GLU A 78 4.09 -18.05 15.13
N ASP A 79 3.06 -18.89 14.89
CA ASP A 79 3.22 -20.27 14.40
C ASP A 79 2.59 -20.44 13.01
N GLY A 80 3.19 -19.82 11.98
CA GLY A 80 2.75 -20.02 10.59
C GLY A 80 3.48 -21.16 9.89
N ASP A 81 2.87 -21.68 8.84
CA ASP A 81 3.43 -22.73 7.98
C ASP A 81 3.81 -22.22 6.57
N ASP A 82 4.19 -23.14 5.68
CA ASP A 82 4.57 -22.78 4.30
C ASP A 82 3.40 -22.13 3.53
N GLU A 83 2.14 -22.43 3.86
CA GLU A 83 0.96 -21.80 3.25
C GLU A 83 0.83 -20.34 3.70
N ASP A 84 1.12 -20.04 4.97
CA ASP A 84 1.14 -18.67 5.48
C ASP A 84 2.27 -17.82 4.89
N GLU A 85 3.44 -18.41 4.62
CA GLU A 85 4.56 -17.76 3.92
C GLU A 85 4.18 -17.37 2.49
N GLU A 86 3.56 -18.28 1.74
CA GLU A 86 3.05 -18.00 0.39
C GLU A 86 1.96 -16.92 0.42
N ALA A 87 1.03 -17.01 1.37
CA ALA A 87 -0.03 -16.03 1.55
C ALA A 87 0.52 -14.63 1.87
N LEU A 88 1.58 -14.53 2.67
CA LEU A 88 2.19 -13.23 2.99
C LEU A 88 2.75 -12.57 1.72
N VAL A 89 3.42 -13.32 0.85
CA VAL A 89 3.94 -12.79 -0.43
C VAL A 89 2.81 -12.23 -1.30
N GLU A 90 1.67 -12.93 -1.36
CA GLU A 90 0.49 -12.43 -2.08
C GLU A 90 -0.09 -11.16 -1.44
N ILE A 91 -0.16 -11.10 -0.11
CA ILE A 91 -0.65 -9.93 0.62
C ILE A 91 0.30 -8.73 0.43
N GLU A 92 1.62 -8.95 0.45
CA GLU A 92 2.62 -7.90 0.17
C GLU A 92 2.40 -7.31 -1.24
N GLU A 93 2.23 -8.17 -2.25
CA GLU A 93 1.95 -7.72 -3.62
C GLU A 93 0.60 -6.99 -3.71
N PHE A 94 -0.44 -7.49 -3.04
CA PHE A 94 -1.73 -6.82 -2.95
C PHE A 94 -1.58 -5.40 -2.38
N VAL A 95 -0.86 -5.25 -1.26
CA VAL A 95 -0.64 -3.95 -0.61
C VAL A 95 0.08 -2.98 -1.54
N ARG A 96 1.09 -3.47 -2.28
CA ARG A 96 1.84 -2.70 -3.28
C ARG A 96 0.94 -2.21 -4.42
N VAL A 97 0.10 -3.09 -4.97
CA VAL A 97 -0.84 -2.76 -6.05
C VAL A 97 -1.94 -1.82 -5.56
N ALA A 98 -2.47 -2.03 -4.35
CA ALA A 98 -3.45 -1.15 -3.72
C ALA A 98 -2.89 0.28 -3.56
N ALA A 99 -1.64 0.42 -3.14
CA ALA A 99 -0.99 1.73 -3.03
C ALA A 99 -0.87 2.45 -4.39
N LEU A 100 -0.50 1.71 -5.45
CA LEU A 100 -0.44 2.22 -6.81
C LEU A 100 -1.81 2.64 -7.35
N LEU A 101 -2.85 1.83 -7.11
CA LEU A 101 -4.23 2.12 -7.49
C LEU A 101 -4.73 3.41 -6.83
N LEU A 102 -4.58 3.50 -5.50
CA LEU A 102 -4.99 4.67 -4.72
C LEU A 102 -4.23 5.95 -5.13
N HIS A 103 -2.95 5.81 -5.49
CA HIS A 103 -2.17 6.91 -6.06
C HIS A 103 -2.72 7.33 -7.44
N GLY A 104 -3.07 6.36 -8.29
CA GLY A 104 -3.70 6.61 -9.59
C GLY A 104 -4.99 7.42 -9.46
N ASP A 105 -5.87 6.99 -8.57
CA ASP A 105 -7.16 7.65 -8.31
C ASP A 105 -7.01 9.06 -7.76
N CYS A 106 -6.13 9.25 -6.77
CA CYS A 106 -6.04 10.51 -6.04
C CYS A 106 -5.07 11.52 -6.66
N ALA A 107 -3.99 11.08 -7.29
CA ALA A 107 -2.96 11.96 -7.82
C ALA A 107 -3.03 12.07 -9.34
N LEU A 108 -3.10 10.95 -10.06
CA LEU A 108 -2.97 10.97 -11.53
C LEU A 108 -4.29 11.34 -12.22
N GLY A 109 -5.42 10.79 -11.78
CA GLY A 109 -6.75 11.08 -12.32
C GLY A 109 -7.12 12.58 -12.28
N PRO A 110 -7.05 13.24 -11.10
CA PRO A 110 -7.33 14.67 -10.98
C PRO A 110 -6.36 15.55 -11.79
N ARG A 111 -5.06 15.21 -11.83
CA ARG A 111 -4.07 15.93 -12.64
C ARG A 111 -4.38 15.87 -14.14
N HIS A 112 -4.82 14.71 -14.64
CA HIS A 112 -5.19 14.56 -16.04
C HIS A 112 -6.44 15.40 -16.37
N ARG A 113 -7.46 15.37 -15.50
CA ARG A 113 -8.67 16.19 -15.64
C ARG A 113 -8.37 17.69 -15.66
N ASN A 114 -7.46 18.15 -14.81
CA ASN A 114 -7.03 19.55 -14.76
C ASN A 114 -6.21 20.01 -15.98
N ARG A 115 -5.63 19.10 -16.77
CA ARG A 115 -4.91 19.43 -18.01
C ARG A 115 -5.82 19.55 -19.24
N LEU A 116 -7.04 19.00 -19.16
CA LEU A 116 -8.03 19.00 -20.25
C LEU A 116 -9.06 20.13 -20.14
N ASN A 117 -9.10 20.81 -18.98
CA ASN A 117 -9.91 22.00 -18.72
C ASN A 117 -9.07 23.27 -18.89
#